data_AF-A0A839UKC2-F1
#
_entry.id   AF-A0A839UKC2-F1
#
_cell.length_a   1.000
_cell.length_b   1.000
_cell.length_c   1.000
_cell.angle_alpha   90.00
_cell.angle_beta   90.00
_cell.angle_gamma   90.00
#
_symmetry.space_group_name_H-M   'P 1'
#
loop_
_entity.id
_entity.type
_entity.pdbx_description
1 polymer ?
#
loop_
_entity_poly.entity_id
_entity_poly.type
_entity_poly.pdbx_seq_one_letter_code
_entity_poly.pdbx_strand_id
1 'polypeptide(L)'
;MTHKILIAAVLTVFALSSSHVLAQKLYKIVDEQGNVTFSQFPPKEKSENTIVEGVQVNSAGGKDSVRYVGSSAYCGDIRLPTPSKSSSSRSNTYYAERVQSSLSNWRDRLRSIEQSSQERARRKLNRGTSSSISSSAEQNSRYQKELDRDTKRMRELRCAIDWAENRNASSSEQVRTAQQESKRLEQVHEELEARMIAQCGREPLLDPTDARNAKDRRQWRACSKKYRNDLRKVERAL
;
A
#
# COMPACT_ATOMS: atom_id res chain seq x y z
N MET A 1 -84.73 24.13 -31.90
CA MET A 1 -83.91 24.11 -30.66
C MET A 1 -82.74 23.14 -30.83
N THR A 2 -81.78 23.44 -31.71
CA THR A 2 -80.64 22.53 -32.02
C THR A 2 -79.36 23.28 -32.45
N HIS A 3 -79.25 24.58 -32.14
CA HIS A 3 -78.07 25.39 -32.50
C HIS A 3 -77.31 25.97 -31.30
N LYS A 4 -77.68 25.61 -30.07
CA LYS A 4 -77.00 26.07 -28.85
C LYS A 4 -75.95 25.09 -28.30
N ILE A 5 -75.82 23.90 -28.88
CA ILE A 5 -74.87 22.87 -28.39
C ILE A 5 -73.53 22.91 -29.15
N LEU A 6 -73.48 23.54 -30.34
CA LEU A 6 -72.28 23.52 -31.19
C LEU A 6 -71.23 24.58 -30.82
N ILE A 7 -71.60 25.62 -30.06
CA ILE A 7 -70.65 26.69 -29.66
C ILE A 7 -69.90 26.32 -28.37
N ALA A 8 -70.46 25.45 -27.51
CA ALA A 8 -69.81 25.01 -26.27
C ALA A 8 -68.68 23.99 -26.50
N ALA A 9 -68.65 23.31 -27.66
CA ALA A 9 -67.63 22.33 -28.01
C ALA A 9 -66.40 22.92 -28.71
N VAL A 10 -66.48 24.15 -29.22
CA VAL A 10 -65.34 24.81 -29.91
C VAL A 10 -64.51 25.65 -28.94
N LEU A 11 -65.10 26.16 -27.84
CA LEU A 11 -64.40 26.95 -26.83
C LEU A 11 -63.61 26.13 -25.80
N THR A 12 -63.83 24.81 -25.72
CA THR A 12 -63.10 23.92 -24.81
C THR A 12 -61.84 23.30 -25.44
N VAL A 13 -61.66 23.38 -26.76
CA VAL A 13 -60.45 22.89 -27.44
C VAL A 13 -59.32 23.93 -27.45
N PHE A 14 -59.62 25.22 -27.31
CA PHE A 14 -58.61 26.28 -27.31
C PHE A 14 -57.95 26.52 -25.92
N ALA A 15 -58.46 25.88 -24.86
CA ALA A 15 -57.94 26.03 -23.50
C ALA A 15 -56.95 24.93 -23.06
N LEU A 16 -56.58 24.01 -23.96
CA LEU A 16 -55.66 22.88 -23.67
C LEU A 16 -54.26 23.01 -24.29
N SER A 17 -53.91 24.15 -24.91
CA SER A 17 -52.67 24.30 -25.69
C SER A 17 -51.80 25.48 -25.25
N SER A 18 -51.51 25.61 -23.95
CA SER A 18 -50.50 26.60 -23.47
C SER A 18 -49.78 26.20 -22.18
N SER A 19 -49.55 24.91 -21.96
CA SER A 19 -48.68 24.42 -20.87
C SER A 19 -47.44 23.72 -21.41
N HIS A 20 -46.77 24.33 -22.39
CA HIS A 20 -45.36 24.05 -22.58
C HIS A 20 -44.59 24.93 -21.60
N VAL A 21 -44.47 24.43 -20.36
CA VAL A 21 -43.32 24.79 -19.51
C VAL A 21 -42.10 24.29 -20.28
N LEU A 22 -41.55 25.14 -21.14
CA LEU A 22 -40.20 24.93 -21.67
C LEU A 22 -39.30 24.98 -20.44
N ALA A 23 -38.88 23.80 -19.97
CA ALA A 23 -37.79 23.67 -19.02
C ALA A 23 -36.52 24.19 -19.69
N GLN A 24 -36.37 25.52 -19.74
CA GLN A 24 -35.21 26.19 -20.25
C GLN A 24 -34.07 25.89 -19.29
N LYS A 25 -33.07 25.16 -19.78
CA LYS A 25 -31.84 24.87 -19.05
C LYS A 25 -31.16 26.22 -18.75
N LEU A 26 -31.09 26.59 -17.47
CA LEU A 26 -30.41 27.79 -17.02
C LEU A 26 -28.97 27.42 -16.64
N TYR A 27 -28.00 28.00 -17.34
CA TYR A 27 -26.58 27.74 -17.10
C TYR A 27 -26.03 28.77 -16.11
N LYS A 28 -25.37 28.29 -15.05
CA LYS A 28 -24.64 29.11 -14.09
C LYS A 28 -23.23 29.35 -14.60
N ILE A 29 -22.84 30.61 -14.77
CA ILE A 29 -21.51 31.05 -15.19
C ILE A 29 -20.85 31.72 -13.99
N VAL A 30 -19.59 31.38 -13.70
CA VAL A 30 -18.78 32.01 -12.64
C VAL A 30 -17.59 32.68 -13.32
N ASP A 31 -17.42 33.98 -13.11
CA ASP A 31 -16.27 34.73 -13.64
C ASP A 31 -15.03 34.57 -12.74
N GLU A 32 -13.89 35.12 -13.19
CA GLU A 32 -12.60 35.05 -12.49
C GLU A 32 -12.62 35.76 -11.13
N GLN A 33 -13.58 36.67 -10.92
CA GLN A 33 -13.79 37.43 -9.69
C GLN A 33 -14.81 36.77 -8.76
N GLY A 34 -15.38 35.62 -9.15
CA GLY A 34 -16.33 34.84 -8.36
C GLY A 34 -17.78 35.32 -8.45
N ASN A 35 -18.11 36.24 -9.37
CA ASN A 35 -19.49 36.65 -9.59
C ASN A 35 -20.25 35.59 -10.37
N VAL A 36 -21.49 35.38 -9.97
CA VAL A 36 -22.38 34.38 -10.57
C VAL A 36 -23.38 35.06 -11.48
N THR A 37 -23.37 34.70 -12.76
CA THR A 37 -24.37 35.12 -13.75
C THR A 37 -25.10 33.92 -14.33
N PHE A 38 -26.36 34.12 -14.75
CA PHE A 38 -27.20 33.06 -15.31
C PHE A 38 -27.51 33.35 -16.78
N SER A 39 -27.34 32.36 -17.65
CA SER A 39 -27.64 32.47 -19.08
C SER A 39 -28.58 31.35 -19.53
N GLN A 40 -29.52 31.69 -20.41
CA GLN A 40 -30.41 30.73 -21.07
C GLN A 40 -29.78 30.14 -22.35
N PHE A 41 -28.66 30.70 -22.80
CA PHE A 41 -27.92 30.20 -23.96
C PHE A 41 -26.86 29.20 -23.48
N PRO A 42 -26.77 28.01 -24.12
CA PRO A 42 -25.71 27.06 -23.79
C PRO A 42 -24.35 27.72 -24.02
N PRO A 43 -23.38 27.54 -23.10
CA PRO A 43 -22.03 28.02 -23.32
C PRO A 43 -21.47 27.40 -24.60
N LYS A 44 -20.80 28.21 -25.41
CA LYS A 44 -20.16 27.77 -26.67
C LYS A 44 -19.31 26.53 -26.37
N GLU A 45 -19.44 25.49 -27.20
CA GLU A 45 -18.63 24.29 -27.06
C GLU A 45 -17.15 24.70 -26.98
N LYS A 46 -16.47 24.19 -25.95
CA LYS A 46 -15.10 24.54 -25.66
C LYS A 46 -14.26 24.15 -26.86
N SER A 47 -13.72 25.13 -27.58
CA SER A 47 -12.58 24.90 -28.46
C SER A 47 -11.48 24.22 -27.62
N GLU A 48 -10.81 23.22 -28.22
CA GLU A 48 -9.88 22.27 -27.60
C GLU A 48 -8.74 22.88 -26.74
N ASN A 49 -8.63 24.20 -26.64
CA ASN A 49 -7.59 24.91 -25.89
C ASN A 49 -8.10 25.77 -24.71
N THR A 50 -9.29 25.50 -24.17
CA THR A 50 -9.73 26.16 -22.92
C THR A 50 -9.20 25.39 -21.71
N ILE A 51 -7.99 25.73 -21.25
CA ILE A 51 -7.42 25.24 -19.99
C ILE A 51 -8.19 25.90 -18.85
N VAL A 52 -9.32 25.30 -18.46
CA VAL A 52 -9.88 25.47 -17.12
C VAL A 52 -8.88 24.80 -16.20
N GLU A 53 -8.29 25.50 -15.22
CA GLU A 53 -7.20 25.03 -14.35
C GLU A 53 -7.17 23.51 -14.24
N GLY A 54 -6.35 22.91 -15.10
CA GLY A 54 -6.11 21.49 -15.08
C GLY A 54 -5.28 21.27 -13.84
N VAL A 55 -5.93 20.98 -12.70
CA VAL A 55 -5.28 20.21 -11.66
C VAL A 55 -4.82 18.94 -12.38
N GLN A 56 -3.54 18.89 -12.75
CA GLN A 56 -2.87 17.68 -13.15
C GLN A 56 -2.92 16.76 -11.92
N VAL A 57 -4.05 16.08 -11.75
CA VAL A 57 -4.10 14.86 -10.98
C VAL A 57 -3.28 13.91 -11.84
N ASN A 58 -1.98 13.82 -11.56
CA ASN A 58 -1.10 12.88 -12.24
C ASN A 58 -1.81 11.52 -12.24
N SER A 59 -2.26 11.12 -13.43
CA SER A 59 -3.09 9.96 -13.73
C SER A 59 -2.31 8.65 -13.59
N ALA A 60 -1.66 8.45 -12.45
CA ALA A 60 -1.10 7.20 -11.99
C ALA A 60 -1.85 6.77 -10.72
N GLY A 61 -3.12 6.37 -10.89
CA GLY A 61 -3.83 5.51 -9.93
C GLY A 61 -4.03 6.04 -8.49
N GLY A 62 -3.96 7.36 -8.26
CA GLY A 62 -4.16 7.91 -6.92
C GLY A 62 -3.16 7.37 -5.88
N LYS A 63 -1.90 7.20 -6.28
CA LYS A 63 -0.76 6.89 -5.40
C LYS A 63 0.36 7.92 -5.57
N ASP A 64 1.16 8.12 -4.53
CA ASP A 64 2.34 8.98 -4.62
C ASP A 64 3.49 8.25 -5.37
N SER A 65 4.50 8.98 -5.83
CA SER A 65 5.71 8.40 -6.43
C SER A 65 6.76 8.10 -5.36
N VAL A 66 7.56 7.04 -5.57
CA VAL A 66 8.71 6.73 -4.71
C VAL A 66 9.80 7.79 -4.89
N ARG A 67 10.26 8.37 -3.78
CA ARG A 67 11.35 9.36 -3.72
C ARG A 67 12.55 8.77 -2.99
N TYR A 68 13.74 9.04 -3.49
CA TYR A 68 14.99 8.62 -2.86
C TYR A 68 15.68 9.81 -2.18
N VAL A 69 16.07 9.63 -0.93
CA VAL A 69 16.87 10.59 -0.15
C VAL A 69 18.06 9.83 0.42
N GLY A 70 19.23 10.02 -0.18
CA GLY A 70 20.40 9.20 0.10
C GLY A 70 20.11 7.72 -0.19
N SER A 71 20.37 6.84 0.78
CA SER A 71 20.11 5.40 0.67
C SER A 71 18.70 4.98 1.11
N SER A 72 17.81 5.93 1.43
CA SER A 72 16.45 5.65 1.91
C SER A 72 15.42 6.00 0.85
N ALA A 73 14.46 5.11 0.63
CA ALA A 73 13.32 5.34 -0.24
C ALA A 73 12.09 5.76 0.57
N TYR A 74 11.24 6.59 -0.01
CA TYR A 74 10.07 7.19 0.64
C TYR A 74 8.85 7.19 -0.28
N CYS A 75 7.67 7.02 0.29
CA CYS A 75 6.38 7.26 -0.34
C CYS A 75 5.69 8.40 0.43
N GLY A 76 5.84 9.64 -0.06
CA GLY A 76 5.53 10.84 0.71
C GLY A 76 6.30 10.86 2.03
N ASP A 77 5.58 10.83 3.15
CA ASP A 77 6.16 10.81 4.50
C ASP A 77 6.50 9.38 5.00
N ILE A 78 6.11 8.32 4.28
CA ILE A 78 6.41 6.93 4.66
C ILE A 78 7.84 6.57 4.25
N ARG A 79 8.71 6.30 5.23
CA ARG A 79 10.02 5.70 4.97
C ARG A 79 9.88 4.20 4.67
N LEU A 80 10.42 3.77 3.54
CA LEU A 80 10.40 2.38 3.11
C LEU A 80 11.57 1.58 3.74
N PRO A 81 11.40 0.27 4.00
CA PRO A 81 12.48 -0.58 4.49
C PRO A 81 13.73 -0.53 3.60
N THR A 82 14.90 -0.36 4.21
CA THR A 82 16.19 -0.31 3.50
C THR A 82 17.00 -1.59 3.73
N PRO A 83 17.51 -2.26 2.69
CA PRO A 83 18.33 -3.45 2.88
C PRO A 83 19.55 -3.14 3.75
N SER A 84 19.96 -4.12 4.53
CA SER A 84 21.21 -4.03 5.27
C SER A 84 22.39 -3.97 4.29
N LYS A 85 23.51 -3.39 4.72
CA LYS A 85 24.76 -3.43 3.95
C LYS A 85 25.36 -4.85 3.92
N SER A 86 24.97 -5.71 4.86
CA SER A 86 25.41 -7.11 4.91
C SER A 86 24.64 -7.95 3.88
N SER A 87 25.38 -8.66 3.04
CA SER A 87 24.87 -9.63 2.07
C SER A 87 24.66 -11.02 2.65
N SER A 88 24.71 -11.19 3.98
CA SER A 88 24.49 -12.50 4.60
C SER A 88 23.05 -13.00 4.39
N SER A 89 22.89 -14.31 4.26
CA SER A 89 21.56 -14.95 4.09
C SER A 89 20.57 -14.51 5.17
N ARG A 90 20.99 -14.56 6.44
CA ARG A 90 20.21 -14.10 7.61
C ARG A 90 19.75 -12.63 7.49
N SER A 91 20.61 -11.76 6.95
CA SER A 91 20.31 -10.34 6.75
C SER A 91 19.26 -10.11 5.65
N ASN A 92 19.32 -10.89 4.57
CA ASN A 92 18.34 -10.85 3.49
C ASN A 92 16.98 -11.40 3.93
N THR A 93 16.95 -12.50 4.69
CA THR A 93 15.71 -13.05 5.26
C THR A 93 15.03 -12.04 6.19
N TYR A 94 15.78 -11.42 7.10
CA TYR A 94 15.25 -10.38 7.98
C TYR A 94 14.71 -9.16 7.21
N TYR A 95 15.39 -8.77 6.13
CA TYR A 95 14.92 -7.71 5.25
C TYR A 95 13.58 -8.08 4.59
N ALA A 96 13.46 -9.30 4.05
CA ALA A 96 12.24 -9.82 3.45
C ALA A 96 11.07 -9.83 4.43
N GLU A 97 11.28 -10.36 5.63
CA GLU A 97 10.27 -10.40 6.71
C GLU A 97 9.80 -8.99 7.08
N ARG A 98 10.73 -8.04 7.17
CA ARG A 98 10.39 -6.65 7.50
C ARG A 98 9.60 -5.97 6.38
N VAL A 99 9.90 -6.26 5.10
CA VAL A 99 9.09 -5.79 3.96
C VAL A 99 7.68 -6.39 4.04
N GLN A 100 7.56 -7.68 4.32
CA GLN A 100 6.26 -8.36 4.44
C GLN A 100 5.42 -7.84 5.61
N SER A 101 6.04 -7.67 6.78
CA SER A 101 5.39 -7.08 7.95
C SER A 101 4.92 -5.65 7.66
N SER A 102 5.76 -4.84 6.99
CA SER A 102 5.40 -3.49 6.59
C SER A 102 4.23 -3.48 5.59
N LEU A 103 4.22 -4.39 4.61
CA LEU A 103 3.15 -4.55 3.63
C LEU A 103 1.80 -4.85 4.31
N SER A 104 1.76 -5.80 5.26
CA SER A 104 0.54 -6.08 6.02
C SER A 104 0.07 -4.85 6.79
N ASN A 105 0.97 -4.21 7.54
CA ASN A 105 0.66 -3.01 8.31
C ASN A 105 0.12 -1.87 7.44
N TRP A 106 0.67 -1.66 6.25
CA TRP A 106 0.21 -0.62 5.33
C TRP A 106 -1.18 -0.94 4.77
N ARG A 107 -1.46 -2.20 4.42
CA ARG A 107 -2.79 -2.65 3.98
C ARG A 107 -3.84 -2.43 5.07
N ASP A 108 -3.53 -2.77 6.31
CA ASP A 108 -4.46 -2.58 7.43
C ASP A 108 -4.72 -1.09 7.72
N ARG A 109 -3.68 -0.25 7.66
CA ARG A 109 -3.83 1.21 7.78
C ARG A 109 -4.66 1.80 6.64
N LEU A 110 -4.44 1.34 5.40
CA LEU A 110 -5.22 1.81 4.25
C LEU A 110 -6.70 1.47 4.44
N ARG A 111 -7.01 0.22 4.80
CA ARG A 111 -8.37 -0.23 5.09
C ARG A 111 -9.03 0.60 6.21
N SER A 112 -8.30 0.86 7.28
CA SER A 112 -8.79 1.65 8.41
C SER A 112 -9.11 3.11 8.03
N ILE A 113 -8.26 3.74 7.21
CA ILE A 113 -8.50 5.10 6.71
C ILE A 113 -9.71 5.12 5.78
N GLU A 114 -9.83 4.14 4.87
CA GLU A 114 -10.97 4.03 3.96
C GLU A 114 -12.29 3.87 4.74
N GLN A 115 -12.33 2.99 5.75
CA GLN A 115 -13.49 2.82 6.61
C GLN A 115 -13.85 4.08 7.40
N SER A 116 -12.86 4.72 8.04
CA SER A 116 -13.10 5.93 8.83
C SER A 116 -13.52 7.11 7.95
N SER A 117 -13.00 7.22 6.73
CA SER A 117 -13.40 8.22 5.73
C SER A 117 -14.84 8.01 5.28
N GLN A 118 -15.24 6.76 4.98
CA GLN A 118 -16.62 6.43 4.62
C GLN A 118 -17.61 6.75 5.74
N GLU A 119 -17.27 6.39 6.98
CA GLU A 119 -18.12 6.67 8.15
C GLU A 119 -18.25 8.18 8.39
N ARG A 120 -17.16 8.95 8.26
CA ARG A 120 -17.21 10.42 8.32
C ARG A 120 -18.09 11.02 7.24
N ALA A 121 -17.96 10.56 6.00
CA ALA A 121 -18.78 11.03 4.88
C ALA A 121 -20.27 10.74 5.14
N ARG A 122 -20.59 9.53 5.59
CA ARG A 122 -21.96 9.12 5.97
C ARG A 122 -22.53 9.98 7.10
N ARG A 123 -21.75 10.24 8.15
CA ARG A 123 -22.16 11.13 9.26
C ARG A 123 -22.42 12.57 8.78
N LYS A 124 -21.61 13.08 7.85
CA LYS A 124 -21.80 14.41 7.27
C LYS A 124 -23.10 14.50 6.47
N LEU A 125 -23.39 13.49 5.64
CA LEU A 125 -24.64 13.42 4.87
C LEU A 125 -25.87 13.34 5.80
N ASN A 126 -25.80 12.53 6.86
CA ASN A 126 -26.91 12.35 7.80
C ASN A 126 -27.16 13.56 8.72
N ARG A 127 -26.19 14.46 8.90
CA ARG A 127 -26.35 15.70 9.69
C ARG A 127 -26.99 16.85 8.90
N GLY A 128 -27.08 16.75 7.58
CA GLY A 128 -27.56 17.81 6.69
C GLY A 128 -29.05 18.18 6.83
N THR A 129 -29.83 17.45 7.63
CA THR A 129 -31.27 17.67 7.81
C THR A 129 -31.67 18.47 9.05
N SER A 130 -30.75 18.75 10.00
CA SER A 130 -31.10 19.45 11.23
C SER A 130 -29.90 20.16 11.86
N SER A 131 -29.53 21.37 11.42
CA SER A 131 -28.81 22.33 12.27
C SER A 131 -28.60 23.71 11.60
N SER A 132 -28.63 24.72 12.47
CA SER A 132 -28.46 26.17 12.24
C SER A 132 -27.24 26.56 11.39
N ILE A 133 -27.44 27.53 10.50
CA ILE A 133 -26.53 28.04 9.46
C ILE A 133 -25.21 28.62 10.02
N SER A 134 -25.15 29.05 11.29
CA SER A 134 -24.06 29.88 11.80
C SER A 134 -22.76 29.15 12.21
N SER A 135 -22.76 27.82 12.36
CA SER A 135 -21.53 27.04 12.72
C SER A 135 -20.84 26.32 11.54
N SER A 136 -21.32 26.57 10.32
CA SER A 136 -21.07 25.72 9.16
C SER A 136 -19.69 25.89 8.49
N ALA A 137 -19.13 27.11 8.47
CA ALA A 137 -17.90 27.41 7.74
C ALA A 137 -16.65 26.76 8.37
N GLU A 138 -16.47 26.90 9.69
CA GLU A 138 -15.30 26.34 10.39
C GLU A 138 -15.34 24.81 10.44
N GLN A 139 -16.52 24.22 10.65
CA GLN A 139 -16.71 22.77 10.61
C GLN A 139 -16.41 22.19 9.21
N ASN A 140 -16.82 22.90 8.15
CA ASN A 140 -16.50 22.50 6.79
C ASN A 140 -14.99 22.58 6.50
N SER A 141 -14.31 23.63 6.97
CA SER A 141 -12.85 23.75 6.83
C SER A 141 -12.11 22.62 7.54
N ARG A 142 -12.51 22.26 8.77
CA ARG A 142 -11.92 21.13 9.51
C ARG A 142 -12.14 19.81 8.78
N TYR A 143 -13.35 19.56 8.29
CA TYR A 143 -13.66 18.37 7.49
C TYR A 143 -12.82 18.28 6.21
N GLN A 144 -12.66 19.39 5.48
CA GLN A 144 -11.82 19.43 4.28
C GLN A 144 -10.36 19.08 4.61
N LYS A 145 -9.80 19.68 5.67
CA LYS A 145 -8.44 19.36 6.13
C LYS A 145 -8.25 17.88 6.49
N GLU A 146 -9.24 17.28 7.15
CA GLU A 146 -9.23 15.84 7.46
C GLU A 146 -9.26 15.00 6.20
N LEU A 147 -10.14 15.34 5.25
CA LEU A 147 -10.27 14.64 3.97
C LEU A 147 -8.97 14.72 3.17
N ASP A 148 -8.36 15.90 3.07
CA ASP A 148 -7.08 16.09 2.38
C ASP A 148 -5.96 15.28 3.02
N ARG A 149 -5.91 15.24 4.35
CA ARG A 149 -4.94 14.42 5.10
C ARG A 149 -5.14 12.93 4.83
N ASP A 150 -6.38 12.46 4.87
CA ASP A 150 -6.71 11.06 4.60
C ASP A 150 -6.39 10.69 3.15
N THR A 151 -6.76 11.54 2.19
CA THR A 151 -6.43 11.37 0.78
C THR A 151 -4.92 11.30 0.58
N LYS A 152 -4.15 12.25 1.12
CA LYS A 152 -2.68 12.20 1.09
C LYS A 152 -2.18 10.87 1.65
N ARG A 153 -2.67 10.48 2.82
CA ARG A 153 -2.21 9.27 3.50
C ARG A 153 -2.54 7.99 2.72
N MET A 154 -3.71 7.93 2.08
CA MET A 154 -4.08 6.82 1.21
C MET A 154 -3.14 6.74 -0.01
N ARG A 155 -2.77 7.88 -0.62
CA ARG A 155 -1.82 7.90 -1.74
C ARG A 155 -0.43 7.38 -1.33
N GLU A 156 0.06 7.81 -0.17
CA GLU A 156 1.34 7.36 0.39
C GLU A 156 1.34 5.85 0.67
N LEU A 157 0.25 5.34 1.27
CA LEU A 157 0.12 3.92 1.58
C LEU A 157 0.02 3.07 0.31
N ARG A 158 -0.73 3.51 -0.70
CA ARG A 158 -0.81 2.83 -2.00
C ARG A 158 0.55 2.77 -2.69
N CYS A 159 1.34 3.84 -2.63
CA CYS A 159 2.72 3.84 -3.09
C CYS A 159 3.58 2.81 -2.35
N ALA A 160 3.49 2.78 -1.02
CA ALA A 160 4.31 1.89 -0.20
C ALA A 160 3.95 0.40 -0.43
N ILE A 161 2.66 0.10 -0.56
CA ILE A 161 2.14 -1.22 -0.91
C ILE A 161 2.66 -1.67 -2.27
N ASP A 162 2.50 -0.84 -3.29
CA ASP A 162 2.96 -1.13 -4.66
C ASP A 162 4.48 -1.35 -4.72
N TRP A 163 5.25 -0.52 -4.00
CA TRP A 163 6.69 -0.71 -3.87
C TRP A 163 7.04 -2.05 -3.22
N ALA A 164 6.34 -2.42 -2.14
CA ALA A 164 6.61 -3.67 -1.43
C ALA A 164 6.19 -4.88 -2.26
N GLU A 165 5.06 -4.85 -2.95
CA GLU A 165 4.59 -5.96 -3.81
C GLU A 165 5.59 -6.24 -4.93
N ASN A 166 6.09 -5.19 -5.59
CA ASN A 166 7.13 -5.29 -6.61
C ASN A 166 8.46 -5.84 -6.07
N ARG A 167 8.76 -5.64 -4.79
CA ARG A 167 9.96 -6.20 -4.13
C ARG A 167 9.75 -7.60 -3.57
N ASN A 168 8.53 -7.92 -3.13
CA ASN A 168 8.20 -9.19 -2.51
C ASN A 168 8.25 -10.33 -3.53
N ALA A 169 7.86 -10.06 -4.79
CA ALA A 169 8.00 -11.02 -5.88
C ALA A 169 9.47 -11.44 -6.12
N SER A 170 10.43 -10.53 -5.96
CA SER A 170 11.86 -10.85 -6.03
C SER A 170 12.40 -11.43 -4.72
N SER A 171 11.85 -11.00 -3.59
CA SER A 171 12.29 -11.42 -2.26
C SER A 171 11.83 -12.83 -1.90
N SER A 172 10.68 -13.28 -2.38
CA SER A 172 10.16 -14.62 -2.12
C SER A 172 11.03 -15.70 -2.76
N GLU A 173 11.54 -15.46 -3.98
CA GLU A 173 12.48 -16.36 -4.64
C GLU A 173 13.85 -16.38 -3.93
N GLN A 174 14.30 -15.23 -3.45
CA GLN A 174 15.53 -15.12 -2.65
C GLN A 174 15.40 -15.83 -1.30
N VAL A 175 14.24 -15.74 -0.64
CA VAL A 175 13.96 -16.47 0.60
C VAL A 175 13.90 -17.97 0.33
N ARG A 176 13.25 -18.39 -0.76
CA ARG A 176 13.16 -19.81 -1.14
C ARG A 176 14.53 -20.40 -1.44
N THR A 177 15.36 -19.70 -2.20
CA THR A 177 16.74 -20.11 -2.50
C THR A 177 17.62 -20.12 -1.25
N ALA A 178 17.48 -19.13 -0.35
CA ALA A 178 18.18 -19.13 0.94
C ALA A 178 17.78 -20.31 1.84
N GLN A 179 16.50 -20.67 1.87
CA GLN A 179 16.02 -21.85 2.60
C GLN A 179 16.56 -23.16 2.01
N GLN A 180 16.59 -23.27 0.68
CA GLN A 180 17.18 -24.42 -0.01
C GLN A 180 18.67 -24.54 0.29
N GLU A 181 19.41 -23.42 0.27
CA GLU A 181 20.83 -23.39 0.59
C GLU A 181 21.09 -23.74 2.07
N SER A 182 20.29 -23.22 3.00
CA SER A 182 20.36 -23.59 4.43
C SER A 182 20.18 -25.10 4.60
N LYS A 183 19.17 -25.68 3.97
CA LYS A 183 18.92 -27.12 4.02
C LYS A 183 20.07 -27.92 3.42
N ARG A 184 20.66 -27.43 2.33
CA ARG A 184 21.85 -28.05 1.72
C ARG A 184 23.05 -28.01 2.68
N LEU A 185 23.27 -26.88 3.36
CA LEU A 185 24.36 -26.73 4.32
C LEU A 185 24.17 -27.60 5.56
N GLU A 186 22.93 -27.76 6.05
CA GLU A 186 22.59 -28.71 7.12
C GLU A 186 22.93 -30.15 6.71
N GLN A 187 22.57 -30.57 5.49
CA GLN A 187 22.93 -31.89 4.98
C GLN A 187 24.45 -32.09 4.89
N VAL A 188 25.18 -31.06 4.45
CA VAL A 188 26.65 -31.11 4.41
C VAL A 188 27.25 -31.19 5.81
N HIS A 189 26.64 -30.51 6.80
CA HIS A 189 27.05 -30.59 8.20
C HIS A 189 26.89 -32.02 8.74
N GLU A 190 25.71 -32.61 8.57
CA GLU A 190 25.42 -33.99 8.98
C GLU A 190 26.37 -35.00 8.30
N GLU A 191 26.63 -34.84 7.00
CA GLU A 191 27.54 -35.71 6.26
C GLU A 191 28.99 -35.58 6.75
N LEU A 192 29.46 -34.36 7.02
CA LEU A 192 30.80 -34.12 7.57
C LEU A 192 30.95 -34.71 8.97
N GLU A 193 29.92 -34.60 9.81
CA GLU A 193 29.90 -35.19 11.14
C GLU A 193 29.90 -36.73 11.08
N ALA A 194 29.07 -37.32 10.23
CA ALA A 194 29.03 -38.77 10.03
C ALA A 194 30.37 -39.32 9.52
N ARG A 195 30.99 -38.64 8.53
CA ARG A 195 32.32 -39.02 8.02
C ARG A 195 33.41 -38.87 9.09
N MET A 196 33.35 -37.83 9.91
CA MET A 196 34.28 -37.65 11.02
C MET A 196 34.17 -38.80 12.02
N ILE A 197 32.96 -39.19 12.40
CA ILE A 197 32.73 -40.30 13.33
C ILE A 197 33.17 -41.63 12.71
N ALA A 198 32.90 -41.87 11.42
CA ALA A 198 33.29 -43.10 10.74
C ALA A 198 34.82 -43.27 10.63
N GLN A 199 35.57 -42.19 10.42
CA GLN A 199 37.02 -42.25 10.25
C GLN A 199 37.80 -42.10 11.57
N CYS A 200 37.36 -41.21 12.46
CA CYS A 200 38.08 -40.86 13.67
C CYS A 200 37.45 -41.42 14.95
N GLY A 201 36.24 -41.97 14.88
CA GLY A 201 35.45 -42.32 16.06
C GLY A 201 34.81 -41.11 16.73
N ARG A 202 34.04 -41.36 17.80
CA ARG A 202 33.45 -40.31 18.64
C ARG A 202 34.52 -39.65 19.50
N GLU A 203 34.32 -38.38 19.87
CA GLU A 203 35.25 -37.69 20.77
C GLU A 203 35.33 -38.45 22.11
N PRO A 204 36.53 -38.83 22.58
CA PRO A 204 36.68 -39.47 23.88
C PRO A 204 36.26 -38.51 24.99
N LEU A 205 35.47 -39.01 25.94
CA LEU A 205 35.07 -38.26 27.14
C LEU A 205 36.30 -37.79 27.91
N LEU A 206 36.21 -36.64 28.57
CA LEU A 206 37.29 -36.15 29.42
C LEU A 206 37.29 -36.94 30.74
N ASP A 207 38.23 -37.88 30.86
CA ASP A 207 38.43 -38.66 32.08
C ASP A 207 39.88 -38.47 32.58
N PRO A 208 40.08 -37.70 33.65
CA PRO A 208 41.41 -37.47 34.22
C PRO A 208 41.96 -38.65 35.01
N THR A 209 41.15 -39.68 35.30
CA THR A 209 41.58 -40.87 36.05
C THR A 209 42.20 -41.94 35.16
N ASP A 210 41.92 -41.91 33.85
CA ASP A 210 42.52 -42.77 32.85
C ASP A 210 43.79 -42.12 32.26
N ALA A 211 44.95 -42.72 32.54
CA ALA A 211 46.25 -42.28 32.04
C ALA A 211 46.34 -42.28 30.49
N ARG A 212 45.48 -43.04 29.79
CA ARG A 212 45.44 -43.11 28.33
C ARG A 212 44.54 -42.03 27.71
N ASN A 213 43.62 -41.46 28.48
CA ASN A 213 42.65 -40.47 28.01
C ASN A 213 43.30 -39.29 27.28
N ALA A 214 44.38 -38.74 27.85
CA ALA A 214 45.10 -37.62 27.27
C ALA A 214 45.68 -37.96 25.88
N LYS A 215 46.18 -39.18 25.70
CA LYS A 215 46.74 -39.67 24.43
C LYS A 215 45.64 -39.90 23.41
N ASP A 216 44.57 -40.59 23.79
CA ASP A 216 43.45 -40.92 22.89
C ASP A 216 42.75 -39.65 22.40
N ARG A 217 42.55 -38.66 23.27
CA ARG A 217 42.03 -37.34 22.88
C ARG A 217 42.97 -36.59 21.95
N ARG A 218 44.29 -36.66 22.16
CA ARG A 218 45.26 -36.03 21.25
C ARG A 218 45.21 -36.67 19.86
N GLN A 219 45.13 -38.00 19.79
CA GLN A 219 45.00 -38.73 18.53
C GLN A 219 43.68 -38.41 17.82
N TRP A 220 42.56 -38.43 18.54
CA TRP A 220 41.27 -38.04 18.00
C TRP A 220 41.28 -36.61 17.45
N ARG A 221 41.82 -35.64 18.22
CA ARG A 221 41.93 -34.23 17.77
C ARG A 221 42.79 -34.08 16.53
N ALA A 222 43.86 -34.87 16.39
CA ALA A 222 44.71 -34.85 15.21
C ALA A 222 43.95 -35.39 13.98
N CYS A 223 43.24 -36.51 14.14
CA CYS A 223 42.41 -37.11 13.08
C CYS A 223 41.26 -36.18 12.67
N SER A 224 40.48 -35.69 13.62
CA SER A 224 39.26 -34.90 13.37
C SER A 224 39.53 -33.45 12.96
N LYS A 225 40.79 -32.99 12.97
CA LYS A 225 41.17 -31.59 12.74
C LYS A 225 40.57 -31.00 11.45
N LYS A 226 40.64 -31.74 10.33
CA LYS A 226 40.11 -31.29 9.04
C LYS A 226 38.59 -31.15 9.09
N TYR A 227 37.89 -32.19 9.54
CA TYR A 227 36.43 -32.21 9.70
C TYR A 227 35.93 -31.08 10.59
N ARG A 228 36.55 -30.86 11.74
CA ARG A 228 36.19 -29.78 12.67
C ARG A 228 36.41 -28.38 12.07
N ASN A 229 37.39 -28.22 11.18
CA ASN A 229 37.59 -26.95 10.49
C ASN A 229 36.53 -26.73 9.41
N ASP A 230 36.15 -27.78 8.68
CA ASP A 230 35.12 -27.69 7.63
C ASP A 230 33.72 -27.53 8.25
N LEU A 231 33.40 -28.24 9.33
CA LEU A 231 32.18 -28.03 10.14
C LEU A 231 32.07 -26.57 10.60
N ARG A 232 33.15 -25.99 11.15
CA ARG A 232 33.18 -24.56 11.52
C ARG A 232 32.95 -23.60 10.35
N LYS A 233 33.32 -23.97 9.12
CA LYS A 233 33.02 -23.13 7.93
C LYS A 233 31.54 -23.23 7.57
N VAL A 234 30.97 -24.42 7.62
CA VAL A 234 29.54 -24.67 7.34
C VAL A 234 28.66 -23.98 8.39
N GLU A 235 29.00 -24.11 9.68
CA GLU A 235 28.29 -23.43 10.79
C GLU A 235 28.29 -21.91 10.68
N ARG A 236 29.35 -21.31 10.11
CA ARG A 236 29.41 -19.87 9.86
C ARG A 236 28.58 -19.43 8.64
N ALA A 237 28.31 -20.36 7.73
CA ALA A 237 27.53 -20.11 6.52
C ALA A 237 26.01 -20.29 6.74
N LEU A 238 25.61 -20.96 7.83
CA LEU A 238 24.25 -21.07 8.35
C LEU A 238 23.81 -19.80 9.12
#